data_AF-A0A9C7PMU6-F1
#
_entry.id   AF-A0A9C7PMU6-F1
#
_cell.length_a   1.000
_cell.length_b   1.000
_cell.length_c   1.000
_cell.angle_alpha   90.00
_cell.angle_beta   90.00
_cell.angle_gamma   90.00
#
_symmetry.space_group_name_H-M   'P 1'
#
loop_
_entity.id
_entity.type
_entity.pdbx_description
1 polymer ?
#
loop_
_entity_poly.entity_id
_entity_poly.type
_entity_poly.pdbx_seq_one_letter_code
_entity_poly.pdbx_strand_id
1 'polypeptide(L)'
;MRVSSKTVFFCLSSLVVLLLSLAPGSTARAVSLEKYPQLIELADRLVQEHDLDRTQLLEWFEQAQIKEKIIKAMNRPAERLSWHRYRGLFVNERSVGNGVKFAKRHRVLLDRAEARVLGSRSNDCGHYWNRNPYGKVTGNLRV
;
A
#
# COMPACT_ATOMS: atom_id res chain seq x y z
N MET A 1 16.13 16.42 -63.76
CA MET A 1 14.86 16.56 -63.03
C MET A 1 15.17 16.77 -61.54
N ARG A 2 14.98 18.00 -61.01
CA ARG A 2 15.21 18.32 -59.57
C ARG A 2 13.90 18.05 -58.82
N VAL A 3 13.86 17.00 -58.01
CA VAL A 3 12.74 16.77 -57.07
C VAL A 3 12.81 17.85 -55.99
N SER A 4 11.73 18.61 -55.84
CA SER A 4 11.66 19.79 -54.96
C SER A 4 11.81 19.40 -53.50
N SER A 5 12.79 19.98 -52.80
CA SER A 5 13.13 19.73 -51.38
C SER A 5 11.93 19.80 -50.43
N LYS A 6 10.88 20.54 -50.79
CA LYS A 6 9.67 20.73 -49.97
C LYS A 6 8.85 19.44 -49.76
N THR A 7 8.84 18.50 -50.70
CA THR A 7 8.13 17.21 -50.53
C THR A 7 8.88 16.24 -49.62
N VAL A 8 10.22 16.32 -49.61
CA VAL A 8 11.09 15.57 -48.70
C VAL A 8 10.89 16.03 -47.26
N PHE A 9 10.81 17.35 -47.03
CA PHE A 9 10.55 17.90 -45.69
C PHE A 9 9.16 17.54 -45.13
N PHE A 10 8.12 17.50 -45.97
CA PHE A 10 6.78 17.09 -45.54
C PHE A 10 6.70 15.58 -45.18
N CYS A 11 7.37 14.71 -45.94
CA CYS A 11 7.45 13.28 -45.61
C CYS A 11 8.27 13.00 -44.33
N LEU A 12 9.36 13.73 -44.11
CA LEU A 12 10.19 13.61 -42.89
C LEU A 12 9.43 14.07 -41.64
N SER A 13 8.61 15.12 -41.75
CA SER A 13 7.77 15.61 -40.64
C SER A 13 6.67 14.61 -40.26
N SER A 14 6.04 13.95 -41.23
CA SER A 14 4.99 12.95 -40.98
C SER A 14 5.53 11.67 -40.34
N LEU A 15 6.77 11.27 -40.67
CA LEU A 15 7.43 10.09 -40.10
C LEU A 15 7.83 10.29 -38.62
N VAL A 16 8.21 11.51 -38.23
CA VAL A 16 8.61 11.84 -36.84
C VAL A 16 7.40 11.85 -35.90
N VAL A 17 6.21 12.27 -36.37
CA VAL A 17 4.98 12.25 -35.55
C VAL A 17 4.49 10.82 -35.31
N LEU A 18 4.67 9.90 -36.25
CA LEU A 18 4.28 8.49 -36.11
C LEU A 18 5.21 7.72 -35.15
N LEU A 19 6.49 8.13 -35.04
CA LEU A 19 7.47 7.54 -34.12
C LEU A 19 7.33 8.02 -32.67
N LEU A 20 6.68 9.16 -32.43
CA LEU A 20 6.49 9.71 -31.07
C LEU A 20 5.24 9.17 -30.36
N SER A 21 4.34 8.48 -31.08
CA SER A 21 3.16 7.81 -30.51
C SER A 21 3.45 6.43 -29.88
N LEU A 22 4.66 5.89 -30.01
CA LEU A 22 5.06 4.64 -29.36
C LEU A 22 5.82 4.90 -28.06
N ALA A 23 5.27 5.76 -27.19
CA ALA A 23 5.73 5.81 -25.81
C ALA A 23 5.41 4.45 -25.18
N PRO A 24 6.41 3.67 -24.70
CA PRO A 24 6.12 2.50 -23.91
C PRO A 24 5.34 2.99 -22.68
N GLY A 25 4.07 2.60 -22.59
CA GLY A 25 3.28 2.78 -21.38
C GLY A 25 4.10 2.26 -20.21
N SER A 26 4.12 3.01 -19.10
CA SER A 26 4.82 2.62 -17.88
C SER A 26 4.54 1.15 -17.61
N THR A 27 5.51 0.29 -17.87
CA THR A 27 5.43 -1.09 -17.46
C THR A 27 5.43 -1.04 -15.95
N ALA A 28 4.30 -1.41 -15.36
CA ALA A 28 4.24 -1.83 -13.98
C ALA A 28 5.48 -2.69 -13.73
N ARG A 29 6.34 -2.29 -12.77
CA ARG A 29 7.49 -3.10 -12.38
C ARG A 29 6.99 -4.36 -11.70
N ALA A 30 6.65 -5.34 -12.52
CA ALA A 30 6.40 -6.72 -12.14
C ALA A 30 7.64 -7.26 -11.42
N VAL A 31 7.44 -8.08 -10.38
CA VAL A 31 8.57 -8.75 -9.73
C VAL A 31 9.09 -9.84 -10.66
N SER A 32 10.39 -9.80 -10.97
CA SER A 32 11.03 -10.86 -11.73
C SER A 32 11.32 -12.05 -10.81
N LEU A 33 10.69 -13.19 -11.08
CA LEU A 33 10.88 -14.43 -10.31
C LEU A 33 12.33 -14.93 -10.37
N GLU A 34 13.03 -14.69 -11.48
CA GLU A 34 14.46 -14.99 -11.63
C GLU A 34 15.33 -14.26 -10.59
N LYS A 35 14.95 -13.03 -10.22
CA LYS A 35 15.69 -12.22 -9.25
C LYS A 35 15.37 -12.61 -7.80
N TYR A 36 14.22 -13.24 -7.58
CA TYR A 36 13.71 -13.60 -6.27
C TYR A 36 13.29 -15.08 -6.25
N PRO A 37 14.25 -16.03 -6.29
CA PRO A 37 13.95 -17.46 -6.26
C PRO A 37 13.17 -17.88 -5.00
N GLN A 38 13.24 -17.09 -3.93
CA GLN A 38 12.48 -17.31 -2.70
C GLN A 38 10.96 -17.26 -2.93
N LEU A 39 10.48 -16.55 -3.97
CA LEU A 39 9.06 -16.54 -4.32
C LEU A 39 8.61 -17.88 -4.91
N ILE A 40 9.51 -18.58 -5.62
CA ILE A 40 9.25 -19.91 -6.16
C ILE A 40 9.19 -20.91 -5.00
N GLU A 41 10.15 -20.85 -4.07
CA GLU A 41 10.13 -21.68 -2.86
C GLU A 41 8.88 -21.44 -2.00
N LEU A 42 8.41 -20.20 -1.92
CA LEU A 42 7.17 -19.86 -1.24
C LEU A 42 5.95 -20.47 -1.97
N ALA A 43 5.91 -20.38 -3.30
CA ALA A 43 4.83 -21.01 -4.07
C ALA A 43 4.79 -22.51 -3.84
N ASP A 44 5.95 -23.18 -3.90
CA ASP A 44 6.05 -24.63 -3.70
C ASP A 44 5.58 -25.04 -2.29
N ARG A 45 5.93 -24.26 -1.27
CA ARG A 45 5.43 -24.48 0.10
C ARG A 45 3.92 -24.30 0.22
N LEU A 46 3.38 -23.24 -0.37
CA LEU A 46 1.94 -22.95 -0.33
C LEU A 46 1.11 -24.00 -1.09
N VAL A 47 1.65 -24.54 -2.19
CA VAL A 47 1.05 -25.69 -2.89
C VAL A 47 1.04 -26.91 -1.96
N GLN A 48 2.15 -27.20 -1.29
CA GLN A 48 2.25 -28.37 -0.41
C GLN A 48 1.36 -28.28 0.84
N GLU A 49 1.30 -27.10 1.49
CA GLU A 49 0.59 -26.92 2.77
C GLU A 49 -0.91 -26.65 2.59
N HIS A 50 -1.31 -26.07 1.46
CA HIS A 50 -2.65 -25.54 1.28
C HIS A 50 -3.33 -25.94 -0.04
N ASP A 51 -2.70 -26.80 -0.85
CA ASP A 51 -3.22 -27.31 -2.13
C ASP A 51 -3.64 -26.17 -3.11
N LEU A 52 -2.86 -25.09 -3.09
CA LEU A 52 -3.09 -23.94 -3.96
C LEU A 52 -2.51 -24.19 -5.36
N ASP A 53 -3.13 -23.60 -6.39
CA ASP A 53 -2.63 -23.69 -7.76
C ASP A 53 -1.31 -22.93 -7.94
N ARG A 54 -0.27 -23.66 -8.34
CA ARG A 54 1.08 -23.11 -8.48
C ARG A 54 1.16 -22.03 -9.55
N THR A 55 0.51 -22.23 -10.69
CA THR A 55 0.55 -21.31 -11.83
C THR A 55 -0.08 -19.97 -11.43
N GLN A 56 -1.22 -20.02 -10.75
CA GLN A 56 -1.94 -18.85 -10.26
C GLN A 56 -1.11 -18.05 -9.24
N LEU A 57 -0.40 -18.73 -8.34
CA LEU A 57 0.49 -18.08 -7.36
C LEU A 57 1.63 -17.32 -8.06
N LEU A 58 2.26 -17.94 -9.06
CA LEU A 58 3.35 -17.31 -9.82
C LEU A 58 2.85 -16.09 -10.59
N GLU A 59 1.67 -16.15 -11.22
CA GLU A 59 1.05 -15.01 -11.89
C GLU A 59 0.80 -13.83 -10.92
N TRP A 60 0.32 -14.11 -9.70
CA TRP A 60 0.12 -13.06 -8.69
C TRP A 60 1.44 -12.45 -8.22
N PHE A 61 2.49 -13.26 -8.08
CA PHE A 61 3.81 -12.77 -7.72
C PHE A 61 4.44 -11.91 -8.81
N GLU A 62 4.24 -12.25 -10.08
CA GLU A 62 4.67 -11.41 -11.20
C GLU A 62 3.95 -10.06 -11.18
N GLN A 63 2.66 -10.01 -10.84
CA GLN A 63 1.90 -8.76 -10.71
C GLN A 63 2.26 -7.94 -9.47
N ALA A 64 2.97 -8.52 -8.50
CA ALA A 64 3.40 -7.80 -7.31
C ALA A 64 4.37 -6.66 -7.67
N GLN A 65 4.40 -5.63 -6.85
CA GLN A 65 5.27 -4.48 -7.06
C GLN A 65 6.09 -4.21 -5.81
N ILE A 66 7.43 -4.25 -5.96
CA ILE A 66 8.33 -3.84 -4.87
C ILE A 66 8.28 -2.32 -4.73
N LYS A 67 7.72 -1.86 -3.62
CA LYS A 67 7.61 -0.43 -3.30
C LYS A 67 8.77 -0.01 -2.40
N GLU A 68 9.74 0.69 -2.97
CA GLU A 68 10.91 1.22 -2.25
C GLU A 68 10.52 2.07 -1.02
N LYS A 69 9.38 2.78 -1.09
CA LYS A 69 8.83 3.53 0.04
C LYS A 69 8.52 2.64 1.24
N ILE A 70 8.03 1.41 1.02
CA ILE A 70 7.76 0.44 2.08
C ILE A 70 9.06 -0.03 2.71
N ILE A 71 10.05 -0.41 1.89
CA ILE A 71 11.38 -0.84 2.36
C ILE A 71 12.02 0.26 3.23
N LYS A 72 12.00 1.50 2.76
CA LYS A 72 12.51 2.65 3.52
C LYS A 72 11.75 2.89 4.82
N ALA A 73 10.44 2.68 4.84
CA ALA A 73 9.63 2.80 6.04
C ALA A 73 9.95 1.71 7.07
N MET A 74 10.12 0.45 6.62
CA MET A 74 10.53 -0.67 7.47
C MET A 74 11.90 -0.41 8.13
N ASN A 75 12.83 0.21 7.40
CA ASN A 75 14.16 0.55 7.90
C ASN A 75 14.21 1.75 8.86
N ARG A 76 13.07 2.45 9.08
CA ARG A 76 13.00 3.66 9.92
C ARG A 76 11.81 3.61 10.89
N PRO A 77 11.78 2.65 11.83
CA PRO A 77 10.66 2.53 12.77
C PRO A 77 10.60 3.73 13.72
N ALA A 78 9.37 4.22 13.98
CA ALA A 78 9.11 5.28 14.94
C ALA A 78 9.38 4.86 16.40
N GLU A 79 9.43 3.56 16.67
CA GLU A 79 9.75 2.97 17.98
C GLU A 79 11.18 3.28 18.46
N ARG A 80 12.06 3.75 17.56
CA ARG A 80 13.40 4.23 17.93
C ARG A 80 13.38 5.54 18.74
N LEU A 81 12.23 6.21 18.87
CA LEU A 81 12.10 7.44 19.64
C LEU A 81 12.12 7.16 21.16
N SER A 82 12.65 8.10 21.94
CA SER A 82 12.50 8.04 23.40
C SER A 82 11.03 8.09 23.80
N TRP A 83 10.68 7.44 24.91
CA TRP A 83 9.28 7.30 25.34
C TRP A 83 8.52 8.63 25.38
N HIS A 84 9.14 9.68 25.92
CA HIS A 84 8.52 11.01 26.00
C HIS A 84 8.11 11.54 24.62
N ARG A 85 8.94 11.34 23.59
CA ARG A 85 8.64 11.74 22.20
C ARG A 85 7.60 10.83 21.56
N TYR A 86 7.70 9.52 21.79
CA TYR A 86 6.78 8.53 21.24
C TYR A 86 5.34 8.72 21.75
N ARG A 87 5.17 8.95 23.07
CA ARG A 87 3.86 9.21 23.70
C ARG A 87 3.11 10.36 23.02
N GLY A 88 3.81 11.44 22.66
CA GLY A 88 3.20 12.62 22.03
C GLY A 88 2.54 12.35 20.67
N LEU A 89 2.96 11.28 19.97
CA LEU A 89 2.34 10.87 18.70
C LEU A 89 0.88 10.42 18.88
N PHE A 90 0.52 9.92 20.07
CA PHE A 90 -0.79 9.33 20.34
C PHE A 90 -1.60 10.16 21.34
N VAL A 91 -0.96 10.63 22.41
CA VAL A 91 -1.61 11.40 23.47
C VAL A 91 -1.42 12.89 23.19
N ASN A 92 -2.36 13.44 22.42
CA ASN A 92 -2.43 14.86 22.09
C ASN A 92 -3.89 15.32 22.02
N GLU A 93 -4.10 16.64 22.03
CA GLU A 93 -5.43 17.26 22.05
C GLU A 93 -6.32 16.81 20.88
N ARG A 94 -5.73 16.63 19.70
CA ARG A 94 -6.44 16.16 18.51
C ARG A 94 -6.99 14.75 18.71
N SER A 95 -6.16 13.83 19.21
CA SER A 95 -6.58 12.46 19.50
C SER A 95 -7.66 12.39 20.57
N VAL A 96 -7.53 13.18 21.64
CA VAL A 96 -8.53 13.28 22.71
C VAL A 96 -9.86 13.81 22.17
N GLY A 97 -9.83 14.91 21.41
CA GLY A 97 -11.03 15.50 20.82
C GLY A 97 -11.74 14.57 19.83
N ASN A 98 -10.98 13.85 19.01
CA ASN A 98 -11.56 12.84 18.12
C ASN A 98 -12.17 11.67 18.90
N GLY A 99 -11.53 11.23 20.00
CA GLY A 99 -12.04 10.17 20.86
C GLY A 99 -13.36 10.52 21.53
N VAL A 100 -13.47 11.72 22.07
CA VAL A 100 -14.73 12.20 22.65
C VAL A 100 -15.85 12.24 21.59
N LYS A 101 -15.55 12.74 20.38
CA LYS A 101 -16.53 12.77 19.28
C LYS A 101 -16.97 11.37 18.86
N PHE A 102 -16.03 10.44 18.72
CA PHE A 102 -16.31 9.07 18.35
C PHE A 102 -17.14 8.36 19.43
N ALA A 103 -16.75 8.49 20.70
CA ALA A 103 -17.47 7.89 21.83
C ALA A 103 -18.91 8.41 21.94
N LYS A 104 -19.12 9.72 21.73
CA LYS A 104 -20.47 10.30 21.67
C LYS A 104 -21.29 9.72 20.52
N ARG A 105 -20.70 9.60 19.33
CA ARG A 105 -21.39 9.08 18.14
C ARG A 105 -21.77 7.60 18.25
N HIS A 106 -20.90 6.79 18.83
CA HIS A 106 -21.05 5.33 18.86
C HIS A 106 -21.37 4.78 20.25
N ARG A 107 -21.93 5.60 21.15
CA ARG A 107 -22.19 5.24 22.55
C ARG A 107 -22.89 3.89 22.71
N VAL A 108 -23.99 3.66 22.00
CA VAL A 108 -24.76 2.41 22.08
C VAL A 108 -23.93 1.19 21.66
N LEU A 109 -23.09 1.35 20.63
CA LEU A 109 -22.21 0.27 20.17
C LEU A 109 -21.10 -0.01 21.18
N LEU A 110 -20.52 1.03 21.78
CA LEU A 110 -19.53 0.89 22.83
C LEU A 110 -20.11 0.24 24.09
N ASP A 111 -21.33 0.62 24.49
CA ASP A 111 -22.03 0.02 25.64
C ASP A 111 -22.30 -1.48 25.40
N ARG A 112 -22.68 -1.86 24.17
CA ARG A 112 -22.86 -3.27 23.79
C ARG A 112 -21.54 -4.03 23.74
N ALA A 113 -20.46 -3.41 23.25
CA ALA A 113 -19.14 -4.03 23.21
C ALA A 113 -18.62 -4.29 24.64
N GLU A 114 -18.76 -3.31 25.54
CA GLU A 114 -18.38 -3.40 26.96
C GLU A 114 -19.20 -4.47 27.70
N ALA A 115 -20.50 -4.60 27.40
CA ALA A 115 -21.33 -5.63 28.01
C ALA A 115 -20.99 -7.06 27.52
N ARG A 116 -20.45 -7.19 26.30
CA ARG A 116 -20.16 -8.49 25.66
C ARG A 116 -18.72 -8.97 25.88
N VAL A 117 -17.78 -8.04 25.99
CA VAL A 117 -16.37 -8.28 26.22
C VAL A 117 -16.08 -7.80 27.64
N LEU A 118 -15.99 -8.71 28.60
CA LEU A 118 -15.72 -8.37 30.01
C LEU A 118 -14.36 -7.66 30.13
N GLY A 119 -14.35 -6.32 30.08
CA GLY A 119 -13.14 -5.50 30.15
C GLY A 119 -13.46 -4.00 30.19
N SER A 120 -12.83 -3.27 31.12
CA SER A 120 -13.06 -1.84 31.38
C SER A 120 -12.98 -0.96 30.11
N ARG A 121 -14.00 -0.10 29.94
CA ARG A 121 -14.21 0.90 28.86
C ARG A 121 -12.97 1.63 28.35
N SER A 122 -11.95 1.84 29.18
CA SER A 122 -10.79 2.68 28.89
C SER A 122 -9.71 1.99 28.05
N ASN A 123 -9.48 0.69 28.24
CA ASN A 123 -8.27 0.05 27.74
C ASN A 123 -8.41 -0.43 26.29
N ASP A 124 -9.53 -1.08 25.95
CA ASP A 124 -9.73 -1.64 24.61
C ASP A 124 -9.97 -0.56 23.54
N CYS A 125 -10.62 0.54 23.91
CA CYS A 125 -10.77 1.68 23.01
C CYS A 125 -9.38 2.26 22.66
N GLY A 126 -8.48 2.44 23.62
CA GLY A 126 -7.17 3.05 23.38
C GLY A 126 -6.34 2.33 22.30
N HIS A 127 -6.34 0.99 22.31
CA HIS A 127 -5.52 0.19 21.40
C HIS A 127 -6.03 0.17 19.96
N TYR A 128 -7.33 -0.04 19.75
CA TYR A 128 -7.89 -0.11 18.40
C TYR A 128 -7.88 1.26 17.70
N TRP A 129 -8.19 2.34 18.45
CA TRP A 129 -8.29 3.68 17.88
C TRP A 129 -6.93 4.33 17.62
N ASN A 130 -5.86 3.85 18.24
CA ASN A 130 -4.50 4.27 17.85
C ASN A 130 -4.18 3.79 16.42
N ARG A 131 -4.48 2.52 16.11
CA ARG A 131 -4.15 1.88 14.82
C ARG A 131 -4.85 2.52 13.62
N ASN A 132 -6.12 2.89 13.78
CA ASN A 132 -6.89 3.63 12.79
C ASN A 132 -7.65 4.74 13.52
N PRO A 133 -7.09 5.98 13.60
CA PRO A 133 -7.63 7.11 14.35
C PRO A 133 -9.09 7.39 14.04
N TYR A 134 -9.98 6.68 14.74
CA TYR A 134 -11.42 6.75 14.60
C TYR A 134 -11.91 6.57 13.15
N GLY A 135 -11.30 5.64 12.41
CA GLY A 135 -11.68 5.31 11.03
C GLY A 135 -11.11 6.24 9.95
N LYS A 136 -10.23 7.19 10.32
CA LYS A 136 -9.70 8.20 9.38
C LYS A 136 -8.50 7.73 8.57
N VAL A 137 -7.83 6.65 8.95
CA VAL A 137 -6.62 6.17 8.28
C VAL A 137 -6.67 4.64 8.16
N THR A 138 -7.09 4.16 7.00
CA THR A 138 -7.23 2.72 6.69
C THR A 138 -6.03 2.16 5.92
N GLY A 139 -5.07 3.03 5.56
CA GLY A 139 -3.93 2.69 4.70
C GLY A 139 -4.18 3.02 3.23
N ASN A 140 -3.11 3.26 2.48
CA ASN A 140 -3.15 3.59 1.05
C ASN A 140 -2.26 2.64 0.22
N LEU A 141 -2.03 1.45 0.74
CA LEU A 141 -1.21 0.43 0.09
C LEU A 141 -2.10 -0.76 -0.21
N ARG A 142 -1.95 -1.30 -1.43
CA ARG A 142 -2.48 -2.61 -1.78
C ARG A 142 -1.78 -3.66 -0.93
N VAL A 143 -2.59 -4.52 -0.30
CA VAL A 143 -2.15 -5.73 0.39
C VAL A 143 -1.88 -6.81 -0.66
#